data_AF-A0A7J8VE63-F1
#
_entry.id   AF-A0A7J8VE63-F1
#
_cell.length_a   1.000
_cell.length_b   1.000
_cell.length_c   1.000
_cell.angle_alpha   90.00
_cell.angle_beta   90.00
_cell.angle_gamma   90.00
#
_symmetry.space_group_name_H-M   'P 1'
#
loop_
_entity.id
_entity.type
_entity.pdbx_description
1 polymer ?
#
loop_
_entity_poly.entity_id
_entity_poly.type
_entity_poly.pdbx_seq_one_letter_code
_entity_poly.pdbx_strand_id
1 'polypeptide(L)'
;MNPYVGHQNPLKEGQELFRKGLLSEAVLALEAEVMKNPENAEGWRLLGITHAENDDDQQAIAAMMRAQEADPTNLEVLLALG
;
A
#
# COMPACT_ATOMS: atom_id res chain seq x y z
N MET A 1 -3.06 0.90 17.49
CA MET A 1 -1.68 1.39 17.34
C MET A 1 -1.00 0.42 16.38
N ASN A 2 -0.55 0.88 15.22
CA ASN A 2 -0.03 -0.01 14.18
C ASN A 2 1.38 -0.52 14.60
N PRO A 3 1.58 -1.84 14.79
CA PRO A 3 2.83 -2.39 15.34
C PRO A 3 4.02 -2.22 14.39
N TYR A 4 3.76 -2.07 13.08
CA TYR A 4 4.79 -1.99 12.04
C TYR A 4 5.44 -0.61 11.91
N VAL A 5 4.89 0.43 12.56
CA VAL A 5 5.43 1.81 12.52
C VAL A 5 6.84 1.91 13.12
N GLY A 6 7.17 1.00 14.05
CA GLY A 6 8.51 0.90 14.65
C GLY A 6 9.48 0.00 13.88
N HIS A 7 9.03 -0.71 12.84
CA HIS A 7 9.86 -1.66 12.12
C HIS A 7 10.81 -0.94 11.15
N GLN A 8 11.98 -1.54 10.95
CA GLN A 8 13.07 -0.92 10.19
C GLN A 8 12.70 -0.78 8.70
N ASN A 9 11.85 -1.66 8.17
CA ASN A 9 11.43 -1.65 6.77
C ASN A 9 10.00 -2.21 6.58
N PRO A 10 8.96 -1.42 6.92
CA PRO A 10 7.56 -1.87 6.88
C PRO A 10 7.11 -2.30 5.47
N LEU A 11 7.63 -1.64 4.43
CA LEU A 11 7.35 -1.99 3.03
C LEU A 11 7.68 -3.46 2.71
N LYS A 12 8.87 -3.91 3.14
CA LYS A 12 9.34 -5.27 2.86
C LYS A 12 8.52 -6.32 3.61
N GLU A 13 8.13 -6.02 4.85
CA GLU A 13 7.23 -6.89 5.61
C GLU A 13 5.85 -6.97 4.97
N GLY A 14 5.29 -5.84 4.53
CA GLY A 14 4.03 -5.81 3.80
C GLY A 14 4.05 -6.71 2.57
N GLN A 15 5.12 -6.65 1.78
CA GLN A 15 5.31 -7.53 0.63
C GLN A 15 5.39 -9.03 1.01
N GLU A 16 6.10 -9.36 2.08
CA GLU A 16 6.23 -10.74 2.55
C GLU A 16 4.91 -11.27 3.12
N LEU A 17 4.15 -10.45 3.84
CA LEU A 17 2.82 -10.77 4.37
C LEU A 17 1.81 -10.96 3.22
N PHE A 18 1.87 -10.09 2.22
CA PHE A 18 1.06 -10.21 1.00
C PHE A 18 1.33 -11.54 0.30
N ARG A 19 2.60 -11.92 0.11
CA ARG A 19 2.98 -13.21 -0.47
C ARG A 19 2.53 -14.42 0.36
N LYS A 20 2.38 -14.25 1.68
CA LYS A 20 1.85 -15.28 2.58
C LYS A 20 0.32 -15.35 2.57
N GLY A 21 -0.37 -14.45 1.86
CA GLY A 21 -1.83 -14.33 1.86
C GLY A 21 -2.38 -13.67 3.14
N LEU A 22 -1.51 -13.08 3.97
CA LEU A 22 -1.88 -12.37 5.19
C LEU A 22 -2.21 -10.92 4.85
N LEU A 23 -3.26 -10.72 4.06
CA LEU A 23 -3.61 -9.42 3.48
C LEU A 23 -3.87 -8.37 4.57
N SER A 24 -4.61 -8.71 5.62
CA SER A 24 -4.88 -7.76 6.72
C SER A 24 -3.61 -7.30 7.44
N GLU A 25 -2.63 -8.19 7.62
CA GLU A 25 -1.33 -7.81 8.21
C GLU A 25 -0.48 -7.01 7.22
N ALA A 26 -0.52 -7.38 5.93
CA ALA A 26 0.16 -6.66 4.87
C ALA A 26 -0.34 -5.21 4.77
N VAL A 27 -1.66 -4.99 4.88
CA VAL A 27 -2.27 -3.65 4.96
C VAL A 27 -1.64 -2.85 6.09
N LEU A 28 -1.60 -3.40 7.31
CA LEU A 28 -1.02 -2.70 8.46
C LEU A 28 0.46 -2.35 8.23
N ALA A 29 1.25 -3.29 7.69
CA ALA A 29 2.66 -3.03 7.41
C ALA A 29 2.85 -1.94 6.34
N LEU A 30 2.04 -1.95 5.28
CA LEU A 30 2.08 -0.95 4.21
C LEU A 30 1.55 0.41 4.67
N GLU A 31 0.50 0.45 5.50
CA GLU A 31 0.02 1.68 6.15
C GLU A 31 1.13 2.34 6.98
N ALA A 32 1.92 1.54 7.70
CA ALA A 32 3.05 2.06 8.47
C ALA A 32 4.12 2.71 7.56
N GLU A 33 4.39 2.10 6.39
CA GLU A 33 5.30 2.67 5.40
C GLU A 33 4.79 4.01 4.87
N VAL A 34 3.53 4.07 4.41
CA VAL A 34 2.97 5.30 3.82
C VAL A 34 2.71 6.39 4.85
N MET A 35 2.48 6.04 6.13
CA MET A 35 2.44 7.02 7.21
C MET A 35 3.83 7.63 7.48
N LYS A 36 4.89 6.83 7.34
CA LYS A 36 6.27 7.29 7.54
C LYS A 36 6.77 8.08 6.33
N ASN A 37 6.45 7.61 5.14
CA ASN A 37 6.85 8.16 3.85
C ASN A 37 5.61 8.36 2.95
N PRO A 38 4.82 9.43 3.18
CA PRO A 38 3.60 9.67 2.41
C PRO A 38 3.85 10.00 0.94
N GLU A 39 5.07 10.37 0.56
CA GLU A 39 5.49 10.60 -0.83
C GLU A 39 5.94 9.31 -1.54
N ASN A 40 5.94 8.16 -0.84
CA ASN A 40 6.33 6.88 -1.43
C ASN A 40 5.18 6.29 -2.24
N ALA A 41 5.14 6.62 -3.54
CA ALA A 41 4.14 6.11 -4.47
C ALA A 41 4.08 4.57 -4.51
N GLU A 42 5.21 3.89 -4.38
CA GLU A 42 5.28 2.43 -4.38
C GLU A 42 4.58 1.82 -3.14
N GLY A 43 4.74 2.46 -1.98
CA GLY A 43 4.05 2.05 -0.75
C GLY A 43 2.53 2.16 -0.90
N TRP A 44 2.05 3.28 -1.44
CA TRP A 44 0.63 3.49 -1.72
C TRP A 44 0.08 2.53 -2.77
N ARG A 45 0.85 2.23 -3.81
CA ARG A 45 0.48 1.28 -4.85
C ARG A 45 0.31 -0.14 -4.28
N LEU A 46 1.30 -0.62 -3.53
CA LEU A 46 1.23 -1.92 -2.85
C LEU A 46 0.06 -1.99 -1.86
N LEU A 47 -0.20 -0.90 -1.13
CA LEU A 47 -1.33 -0.82 -0.22
C LEU A 47 -2.66 -0.94 -1.00
N GLY A 48 -2.77 -0.26 -2.14
CA GLY A 48 -3.93 -0.35 -3.02
C GLY A 48 -4.18 -1.75 -3.57
N ILE A 49 -3.11 -2.41 -4.06
CA ILE A 49 -3.19 -3.81 -4.53
C ILE A 49 -3.60 -4.74 -3.39
N THR A 50 -3.02 -4.56 -2.20
CA THR A 50 -3.34 -5.39 -1.03
C THR A 50 -4.80 -5.22 -0.62
N HIS A 51 -5.35 -3.99 -0.66
CA HIS A 51 -6.76 -3.76 -0.40
C HIS A 51 -7.67 -4.39 -1.46
N ALA A 52 -7.32 -4.28 -2.75
CA ALA A 52 -8.09 -4.89 -3.83
C ALA A 52 -8.15 -6.42 -3.67
N GLU A 53 -7.02 -7.06 -3.35
CA GLU A 53 -6.97 -8.49 -3.07
C GLU A 53 -7.73 -8.87 -1.78
N ASN A 54 -7.92 -7.92 -0.87
CA ASN A 54 -8.69 -8.08 0.36
C ASN A 54 -10.18 -7.76 0.17
N ASP A 55 -10.66 -7.65 -1.08
CA ASP A 55 -12.03 -7.23 -1.44
C ASP A 55 -12.43 -5.85 -0.88
N ASP A 56 -11.45 -5.00 -0.58
CA ASP A 56 -11.61 -3.65 0.00
C ASP A 56 -11.45 -2.57 -1.09
N ASP A 57 -12.26 -2.64 -2.14
CA ASP A 57 -12.16 -1.78 -3.32
C ASP A 57 -12.16 -0.28 -2.99
N GLN A 58 -12.93 0.14 -1.98
CA GLN A 58 -12.98 1.54 -1.57
C GLN A 58 -11.62 2.05 -1.08
N GLN A 59 -10.91 1.24 -0.28
CA GLN A 59 -9.59 1.59 0.22
C GLN A 59 -8.53 1.40 -0.85
N ALA A 60 -8.70 0.43 -1.74
CA ALA A 60 -7.84 0.22 -2.89
C ALA A 60 -7.77 1.48 -3.77
N ILE A 61 -8.95 2.02 -4.14
CA ILE A 61 -9.05 3.24 -4.95
C ILE A 61 -8.45 4.43 -4.20
N ALA A 62 -8.72 4.58 -2.89
CA ALA A 62 -8.14 5.65 -2.09
C ALA A 62 -6.62 5.61 -2.06
N ALA A 63 -6.02 4.43 -1.88
CA ALA A 63 -4.58 4.23 -1.89
C ALA A 63 -3.98 4.45 -3.29
N MET A 64 -4.64 3.99 -4.35
CA MET A 64 -4.23 4.24 -5.74
C MET A 64 -4.25 5.74 -6.07
N MET A 65 -5.26 6.49 -5.65
CA MET A 65 -5.30 7.94 -5.83
C MET A 65 -4.11 8.61 -5.12
N ARG A 66 -3.77 8.18 -3.89
CA ARG A 66 -2.59 8.70 -3.18
C ARG A 66 -1.29 8.35 -3.87
N ALA A 67 -1.18 7.15 -4.43
CA ALA A 67 -0.04 6.75 -5.24
C ALA A 67 0.11 7.65 -6.48
N GLN A 68 -1.01 8.05 -7.09
CA GLN A 68 -1.03 8.97 -8.25
C GLN A 68 -0.66 10.39 -7.86
N GLU A 69 -1.11 10.87 -6.69
CA GLU A 69 -0.71 12.17 -6.17
C GLU A 69 0.79 12.22 -5.85
N ALA A 70 1.35 11.13 -5.34
CA ALA A 70 2.77 11.00 -5.03
C ALA A 70 3.65 10.85 -6.29
N ASP A 71 3.21 10.05 -7.26
CA ASP A 71 3.86 9.92 -8.57
C ASP A 71 2.81 9.89 -9.70
N PRO A 72 2.51 11.05 -10.30
CA PRO A 72 1.53 11.15 -11.38
C PRO A 72 2.00 10.51 -12.69
N THR A 73 3.27 10.10 -12.77
CA THR A 73 3.84 9.43 -13.95
C THR A 73 3.80 7.90 -13.82
N ASN A 74 3.36 7.37 -12.68
CA ASN A 74 3.32 5.94 -12.44
C ASN A 74 2.24 5.24 -13.28
N LEU A 75 2.68 4.54 -14.32
CA LEU A 75 1.80 3.87 -15.28
C LEU A 75 0.93 2.78 -14.63
N GLU A 76 1.44 2.07 -13.63
CA GLU A 76 0.66 1.02 -12.95
C GLU A 76 -0.51 1.60 -12.17
N VAL A 77 -0.32 2.76 -11.53
CA VAL A 77 -1.39 3.45 -10.81
C VAL A 77 -2.44 3.99 -11.79
N LEU A 78 -1.99 4.54 -12.92
CA LEU A 78 -2.90 5.00 -13.98
C LEU A 78 -3.75 3.86 -14.55
N LEU A 79 -3.15 2.68 -14.75
CA LEU A 79 -3.86 1.49 -15.23
C LEU A 79 -4.87 0.95 -14.20
N ALA A 80 -4.61 1.14 -12.91
CA ALA A 80 -5.51 0.69 -11.86
C ALA A 80 -6.68 1.65 -11.58
N LEU A 81 -6.54 2.94 -11.95
CA LEU A 81 -7.58 3.95 -11.80
C LEU A 81 -8.41 4.19 -13.08
N GLY A 82 -7.90 3.83 -14.25
CA GLY A 82 -8.52 4.08 -15.57
C GLY A 82 -9.20 2.87 -16.16
#